data_AF-A0AAN9HWF1-F1
#
_entry.id   AF-A0AAN9HWF1-F1
#
_cell.length_a   1.000
_cell.length_b   1.000
_cell.length_c   1.000
_cell.angle_alpha   90.00
_cell.angle_beta   90.00
_cell.angle_gamma   90.00
#
_symmetry.space_group_name_H-M   'P 1'
#
loop_
_entity.id
_entity.type
_entity.pdbx_description
1 polymer ?
#
loop_
_entity_poly.entity_id
_entity_poly.type
_entity_poly.pdbx_seq_one_letter_code
_entity_poly.pdbx_strand_id
1 'polypeptide(L)'
;MERNNSRRQVAALKQFVFDQLIFCISRYEAVIDAYLDGLEASRMNDFSKVSSAAAFYISRVDVTIDKKHEQIATAEALDLRGKVAIAQAVLAYQLYQKKFSGPKWERLEKRGAKKQRLMWTSTNVKNPANPDTLYVGYYLVIQTNVGQPKAKI
;
A
#
# COMPACT_ATOMS: atom_id res chain seq x y z
N MET A 1 -5.51 1.17 -35.66
CA MET A 1 -5.64 1.98 -34.43
C MET A 1 -5.02 1.35 -33.17
N GLU A 2 -4.38 0.17 -33.24
CA GLU A 2 -3.94 -0.56 -32.01
C GLU A 2 -2.47 -0.35 -31.59
N ARG A 3 -1.62 0.23 -32.44
CA ARG A 3 -0.17 0.36 -32.15
C ARG A 3 0.20 1.48 -31.16
N ASN A 4 -0.74 2.37 -30.81
CA ASN A 4 -0.47 3.52 -29.93
C ASN A 4 -0.76 3.28 -28.44
N ASN A 5 -1.51 2.24 -28.06
CA ASN A 5 -1.76 1.94 -26.65
C ASN A 5 -0.56 1.25 -25.97
N SER A 6 0.16 0.39 -26.68
CA SER A 6 1.28 -0.37 -26.12
C SER A 6 2.54 0.48 -25.87
N ARG A 7 2.75 1.55 -26.66
CA ARG A 7 3.89 2.47 -26.47
C ARG A 7 3.73 3.37 -25.23
N ARG A 8 2.48 3.72 -24.86
CA ARG A 8 2.18 4.40 -23.59
C ARG A 8 2.43 3.49 -22.38
N GLN A 9 2.19 2.19 -22.51
CA GLN A 9 2.46 1.21 -21.44
C GLN A 9 3.97 1.01 -21.18
N VAL A 10 4.81 1.14 -22.21
CA VAL A 10 6.27 0.91 -22.09
C VAL A 10 7.06 2.19 -21.71
N ALA A 11 6.56 3.38 -22.07
CA ALA A 11 7.20 4.65 -21.69
C ALA A 11 7.07 5.01 -20.19
N ALA A 12 6.19 4.33 -19.45
CA ALA A 12 5.90 4.60 -18.03
C ALA A 12 6.83 3.91 -17.02
N LEU A 13 7.85 3.18 -17.47
CA LEU A 13 8.60 2.22 -16.63
C LEU A 13 9.93 2.73 -16.04
N LYS A 14 10.26 4.02 -16.18
CA LYS A 14 11.52 4.56 -15.64
C LYS A 14 11.43 5.22 -14.26
N GLN A 15 10.24 5.56 -13.76
CA GLN A 15 10.07 5.98 -12.36
C GLN A 15 8.56 5.95 -12.01
N PHE A 16 8.09 4.89 -11.34
CA PHE A 16 6.68 4.78 -10.95
C PHE A 16 6.48 5.25 -9.50
N VAL A 17 6.16 6.53 -9.33
CA VAL A 17 5.45 7.04 -8.15
C VAL A 17 4.01 7.25 -8.63
N PHE A 18 3.07 6.39 -8.22
CA PHE A 18 1.66 6.69 -8.44
C PHE A 18 1.23 7.70 -7.38
N ASP A 19 0.83 8.90 -7.80
CA ASP A 19 0.11 9.89 -6.97
C ASP A 19 -1.33 9.44 -6.63
N GLN A 20 -1.60 8.13 -6.62
CA GLN A 20 -2.91 7.60 -6.25
C GLN A 20 -2.98 7.45 -4.75
N LEU A 21 -3.78 8.30 -4.13
CA LEU A 21 -4.13 8.22 -2.72
C LEU A 21 -4.93 6.93 -2.46
N ILE A 22 -4.34 5.93 -1.80
CA ILE A 22 -5.02 4.67 -1.47
C ILE A 22 -5.55 4.73 -0.05
N PHE A 23 -6.87 4.60 0.11
CA PHE A 23 -7.57 4.67 1.40
C PHE A 23 -8.38 3.40 1.73
N CYS A 24 -8.42 2.41 0.84
CA CYS A 24 -9.18 1.20 1.03
C CYS A 24 -8.54 0.00 0.33
N ILE A 25 -8.90 -1.20 0.81
CA ILE A 25 -8.32 -2.47 0.33
C ILE A 25 -8.66 -2.75 -1.13
N SER A 26 -9.89 -2.49 -1.56
CA SER A 26 -10.30 -2.71 -2.96
C SER A 26 -9.53 -1.82 -3.93
N ARG A 27 -9.24 -0.57 -3.54
CA ARG A 27 -8.37 0.31 -4.34
C ARG A 27 -6.93 -0.22 -4.34
N TYR A 28 -6.43 -0.70 -3.21
CA TYR A 28 -5.08 -1.26 -3.15
C TYR A 28 -4.93 -2.50 -4.05
N GLU A 29 -5.93 -3.39 -4.02
CA GLU A 29 -6.00 -4.55 -4.91
C GLU A 29 -5.93 -4.14 -6.38
N ALA A 30 -6.75 -3.19 -6.80
CA ALA A 30 -6.73 -2.68 -8.18
C ALA A 30 -5.37 -2.09 -8.58
N VAL A 31 -4.68 -1.43 -7.65
CA VAL A 31 -3.33 -0.88 -7.91
C VAL A 31 -2.29 -1.99 -8.05
N ILE A 32 -2.33 -3.03 -7.21
CA ILE A 32 -1.42 -4.19 -7.34
C ILE A 32 -1.71 -4.94 -8.64
N ASP A 33 -2.97 -5.18 -8.96
CA ASP A 33 -3.36 -5.89 -10.18
C ASP A 33 -2.91 -5.13 -11.42
N ALA A 34 -3.12 -3.81 -11.47
CA ALA A 34 -2.59 -2.98 -12.55
C ALA A 34 -1.07 -3.04 -12.68
N TYR A 35 -0.34 -3.12 -11.56
CA TYR A 35 1.12 -3.28 -11.57
C TYR A 35 1.52 -4.64 -12.16
N LEU A 36 0.93 -5.73 -11.66
CA LEU A 36 1.23 -7.09 -12.11
C LEU A 36 0.86 -7.29 -13.59
N ASP A 37 -0.30 -6.80 -14.00
CA ASP A 37 -0.79 -6.90 -15.38
C ASP A 37 0.08 -6.06 -16.33
N GLY A 38 0.54 -4.89 -15.87
CA GLY A 38 1.49 -4.06 -16.62
C GLY A 38 2.83 -4.75 -16.85
N LEU A 39 3.32 -5.52 -15.86
CA LEU A 39 4.52 -6.34 -16.03
C LEU A 39 4.27 -7.52 -16.98
N GLU A 40 3.15 -8.23 -16.85
CA GLU A 40 2.82 -9.35 -17.73
C GLU A 40 2.65 -8.93 -19.20
N ALA A 41 1.98 -7.80 -19.44
CA ALA A 41 1.79 -7.25 -20.78
C ALA A 41 3.07 -6.65 -21.39
N SER A 42 4.10 -6.40 -20.57
CA SER A 42 5.34 -5.79 -21.01
C SER A 42 6.19 -6.76 -21.82
N ARG A 43 6.68 -6.28 -22.98
CA ARG A 43 7.65 -6.97 -23.84
C ARG A 43 9.10 -6.84 -23.35
N MET A 44 9.33 -6.24 -22.18
CA MET A 44 10.69 -6.12 -21.63
C MET A 44 11.22 -7.47 -21.18
N ASN A 45 12.48 -7.76 -21.50
CA ASN A 45 13.11 -9.02 -21.09
C ASN A 45 13.72 -8.97 -19.69
N ASP A 46 13.94 -7.76 -19.16
CA ASP A 46 14.49 -7.51 -17.82
C ASP A 46 13.70 -6.41 -17.10
N PHE A 47 13.25 -6.72 -15.89
CA PHE A 47 12.53 -5.81 -14.99
C PHE A 47 13.38 -5.29 -13.83
N SER A 48 14.69 -5.61 -13.77
CA SER A 48 15.58 -5.24 -12.66
C SER A 48 15.60 -3.74 -12.33
N LYS A 49 15.36 -2.91 -13.35
CA LYS A 49 15.30 -1.44 -13.25
C LYS A 49 13.90 -0.89 -12.97
N VAL A 50 12.86 -1.71 -13.05
CA VAL A 50 11.48 -1.29 -12.74
C VAL A 50 11.31 -1.24 -11.23
N SER A 51 10.89 -0.08 -10.74
CA SER A 51 10.55 0.13 -9.34
C SER A 51 9.16 0.74 -9.24
N SER A 52 8.39 0.30 -8.26
CA SER A 52 7.05 0.82 -7.99
C SER A 52 6.83 0.91 -6.48
N ALA A 53 6.01 1.87 -6.08
CA ALA A 53 5.52 2.01 -4.71
C ALA A 53 4.03 2.38 -4.72
N ALA A 54 3.29 1.89 -3.72
CA ALA A 54 1.89 2.19 -3.47
C ALA A 54 1.78 2.88 -2.11
N ALA A 55 1.29 4.12 -2.10
CA ALA A 55 1.15 4.92 -0.89
C ALA A 55 -0.23 4.70 -0.25
N PHE A 56 -0.26 3.98 0.87
CA PHE A 56 -1.46 3.65 1.63
C PHE A 56 -1.63 4.61 2.82
N TYR A 57 -2.72 5.37 2.84
CA TYR A 57 -3.00 6.40 3.84
C TYR A 57 -3.64 5.81 5.09
N ILE A 58 -3.07 6.13 6.25
CA ILE A 58 -3.52 5.61 7.55
C ILE A 58 -4.33 6.66 8.32
N SER A 59 -3.70 7.73 8.82
CA SER A 59 -4.37 8.63 9.77
C SER A 59 -5.60 9.35 9.22
N ARG A 60 -5.70 9.54 7.90
CA ARG A 60 -6.86 10.19 7.26
C ARG A 60 -8.10 9.30 7.26
N VAL A 61 -7.91 7.98 7.33
CA VAL A 61 -9.01 7.01 7.44
C VAL A 61 -9.66 7.16 8.81
N ASP A 62 -8.87 7.08 9.89
CA ASP A 62 -9.42 7.19 11.24
C ASP A 62 -10.07 8.55 11.50
N VAL A 63 -9.50 9.67 11.02
CA VAL A 63 -10.19 10.99 11.13
C VAL A 63 -11.59 10.98 10.49
N THR A 64 -11.76 10.26 9.38
CA THR A 64 -13.04 10.23 8.66
C THR A 64 -14.02 9.26 9.32
N ILE A 65 -13.53 8.12 9.77
CA ILE A 65 -14.36 7.05 10.34
C ILE A 65 -14.72 7.35 11.79
N ASP A 66 -13.80 7.89 12.60
CA ASP A 66 -14.07 8.29 13.98
C ASP A 66 -15.19 9.33 14.04
N LYS A 67 -15.20 10.31 13.12
CA LYS A 67 -16.31 11.28 13.00
C LYS A 67 -17.66 10.63 12.76
N LYS A 68 -17.71 9.55 11.97
CA LYS A 68 -18.95 8.81 11.72
C LYS A 68 -19.36 8.00 12.95
N HIS A 69 -18.40 7.39 13.64
CA HIS A 69 -18.67 6.69 14.89
C HIS A 69 -19.19 7.63 15.98
N GLU A 70 -18.66 8.85 16.07
CA GLU A 70 -19.15 9.89 16.97
C GLU A 70 -20.59 10.33 16.65
N GLN A 71 -20.98 10.35 15.37
CA GLN A 71 -22.36 10.62 14.97
C GLN A 71 -23.31 9.47 15.30
N ILE A 72 -22.85 8.23 15.22
CA ILE A 72 -23.63 7.03 15.58
C ILE A 72 -23.82 6.95 17.10
N ALA A 73 -22.81 7.36 17.88
CA ALA A 73 -22.85 7.53 19.33
C ALA A 73 -23.26 6.29 20.15
N THR A 74 -23.11 5.07 19.59
CA THR A 74 -23.25 3.84 20.38
C THR A 74 -21.94 3.47 21.06
N ALA A 75 -22.00 2.69 22.14
CA ALA A 75 -20.82 2.26 22.87
C ALA A 75 -19.86 1.47 21.97
N GLU A 76 -20.40 0.62 21.09
CA GLU A 76 -19.66 -0.19 20.14
C GLU A 76 -18.94 0.68 19.09
N ALA A 77 -19.62 1.71 18.56
CA ALA A 77 -19.02 2.61 17.58
C ALA A 77 -17.86 3.42 18.19
N LEU A 78 -18.04 3.91 19.42
CA LEU A 78 -17.03 4.69 20.13
C LEU A 78 -15.79 3.86 20.51
N ASP A 79 -15.96 2.56 20.80
CA ASP A 79 -14.85 1.64 21.06
C ASP A 79 -14.00 1.35 19.80
N LEU A 80 -14.56 1.52 18.59
CA LEU A 80 -13.82 1.30 17.35
C LEU A 80 -12.91 2.46 16.93
N ARG A 81 -12.89 3.57 17.68
CA ARG A 81 -12.07 4.75 17.33
C ARG A 81 -10.58 4.44 17.31
N GLY A 82 -9.89 4.92 16.29
CA GLY A 82 -8.44 4.70 16.10
C GLY A 82 -8.03 3.24 15.82
N LYS A 83 -8.98 2.31 15.63
CA LYS A 83 -8.70 0.89 15.33
C LYS A 83 -8.83 0.56 13.83
N VAL A 84 -9.60 1.35 13.09
CA VAL A 84 -10.00 1.03 11.71
C VAL A 84 -8.84 1.12 10.74
N ALA A 85 -8.01 2.17 10.81
CA ALA A 85 -6.87 2.32 9.92
C ALA A 85 -5.81 1.23 10.14
N ILE A 86 -5.63 0.78 11.40
CA ILE A 86 -4.74 -0.35 11.73
C ILE A 86 -5.29 -1.65 11.12
N ALA A 87 -6.57 -1.93 11.30
CA ALA A 87 -7.21 -3.11 10.72
C ALA A 87 -7.07 -3.13 9.18
N GLN A 88 -7.26 -1.98 8.53
CA GLN A 88 -7.01 -1.83 7.10
C GLN A 88 -5.53 -2.04 6.74
N ALA A 89 -4.58 -1.54 7.52
CA ALA A 89 -3.15 -1.76 7.25
C ALA A 89 -2.79 -3.26 7.30
N VAL A 90 -3.33 -4.00 8.26
CA VAL A 90 -3.15 -5.46 8.36
C VAL A 90 -3.71 -6.17 7.13
N LEU A 91 -4.94 -5.86 6.73
CA LEU A 91 -5.56 -6.45 5.55
C LEU A 91 -4.81 -6.09 4.26
N ALA A 92 -4.32 -4.86 4.15
CA ALA A 92 -3.50 -4.43 3.01
C ALA A 92 -2.20 -5.24 2.96
N TYR A 93 -1.53 -5.45 4.08
CA TYR A 93 -0.30 -6.24 4.12
C TYR A 93 -0.54 -7.73 3.80
N GLN A 94 -1.64 -8.32 4.27
CA GLN A 94 -2.03 -9.68 3.88
C GLN A 94 -2.30 -9.79 2.37
N LEU A 95 -3.00 -8.81 1.79
CA LEU A 95 -3.23 -8.74 0.35
C LEU A 95 -1.92 -8.60 -0.44
N TYR A 96 -1.00 -7.76 0.05
CA TYR A 96 0.35 -7.62 -0.51
C TYR A 96 1.08 -8.97 -0.56
N GLN A 97 1.12 -9.68 0.58
CA GLN A 97 1.76 -11.00 0.64
C GLN A 97 1.12 -11.99 -0.35
N LYS A 98 -0.22 -12.02 -0.40
CA LYS A 98 -0.97 -12.88 -1.32
C LYS A 98 -0.67 -12.58 -2.79
N LYS A 99 -0.74 -11.32 -3.20
CA LYS A 99 -0.56 -10.91 -4.61
C LYS A 99 0.87 -11.04 -5.10
N PHE A 100 1.86 -10.88 -4.22
CA PHE A 100 3.29 -11.07 -4.53
C PHE A 100 3.79 -12.45 -4.10
N SER A 101 3.00 -13.48 -4.38
CA SER A 101 3.32 -14.89 -4.17
C SER A 101 2.72 -15.76 -5.28
N GLY A 102 3.19 -17.00 -5.38
CA GLY A 102 2.66 -18.00 -6.31
C GLY A 102 3.09 -17.83 -7.77
N PRO A 103 2.55 -18.67 -8.67
CA PRO A 103 3.13 -18.88 -10.00
C PRO A 103 3.17 -17.64 -10.89
N LYS A 104 2.18 -16.73 -10.79
CA LYS A 104 2.16 -15.47 -11.55
C LYS A 104 3.30 -14.56 -11.14
N TRP A 105 3.49 -14.36 -9.83
CA TRP A 105 4.58 -13.54 -9.31
C TRP A 105 5.96 -14.15 -9.62
N GLU A 106 6.14 -15.45 -9.38
CA GLU A 106 7.42 -16.14 -9.58
C GLU A 106 7.94 -16.04 -11.03
N ARG A 107 7.04 -16.06 -12.02
CA ARG A 107 7.42 -15.86 -13.44
C ARG A 107 7.96 -14.45 -13.70
N LEU A 108 7.38 -13.44 -13.07
CA LEU A 108 7.81 -12.05 -13.19
C LEU A 108 9.13 -11.82 -12.45
N GLU A 109 9.26 -12.40 -11.25
CA GLU A 109 10.47 -12.33 -10.43
C GLU A 109 11.68 -12.95 -11.14
N LYS A 110 11.50 -14.09 -11.83
CA LYS A 110 12.54 -14.70 -12.68
C LYS A 110 13.04 -13.79 -13.80
N ARG A 111 12.23 -12.81 -14.23
CA ARG A 111 12.60 -11.76 -15.19
C ARG A 111 13.14 -10.49 -14.52
N GLY A 112 13.45 -10.54 -13.23
CA GLY A 112 14.03 -9.43 -12.46
C GLY A 112 12.99 -8.47 -11.86
N ALA A 113 11.69 -8.82 -11.84
CA ALA A 113 10.68 -7.92 -11.27
C ALA A 113 10.86 -7.77 -9.75
N LYS A 114 10.56 -6.57 -9.24
CA LYS A 114 10.60 -6.25 -7.82
C LYS A 114 9.18 -6.10 -7.28
N LYS A 115 8.92 -6.53 -6.05
CA LYS A 115 7.60 -6.31 -5.44
C LYS A 115 7.33 -4.80 -5.36
N GLN A 116 6.11 -4.37 -5.69
CA GLN A 116 5.71 -2.98 -5.50
C GLN A 116 5.74 -2.67 -4.00
N ARG A 117 6.53 -1.68 -3.58
CA ARG A 117 6.68 -1.37 -2.16
C ARG A 117 5.37 -0.83 -1.59
N LEU A 118 4.89 -1.41 -0.50
CA LEU A 118 3.80 -0.86 0.29
C LEU A 118 4.35 0.22 1.22
N MET A 119 3.98 1.48 0.95
CA MET A 119 4.42 2.63 1.73
C MET A 119 3.27 3.17 2.55
N TRP A 120 3.44 3.19 3.87
CA TRP A 120 2.48 3.81 4.77
C TRP A 120 2.68 5.32 4.80
N THR A 121 1.61 6.08 4.58
CA THR A 121 1.65 7.54 4.53
C THR A 121 0.58 8.15 5.43
N SER A 122 0.78 9.41 5.80
CA SER A 122 -0.01 10.11 6.81
C SER A 122 -0.03 9.33 8.12
N THR A 123 1.16 9.15 8.70
CA THR A 123 1.40 8.32 9.89
C THR A 123 1.30 9.10 11.20
N ASN A 124 1.14 10.43 11.14
CA ASN A 124 0.96 11.25 12.33
C ASN A 124 -0.44 11.06 12.89
N VAL A 125 -0.50 10.81 14.19
CA VAL A 125 -1.75 10.78 14.95
C VAL A 125 -2.41 12.16 14.87
N LYS A 126 -3.73 12.16 14.62
CA LYS A 126 -4.54 13.37 14.43
C LYS A 126 -5.54 13.60 15.56
N ASN A 127 -5.83 12.55 16.33
CA ASN A 127 -6.69 12.62 17.49
C ASN A 127 -5.81 12.71 18.75
N PRO A 128 -5.86 13.80 19.52
CA PRO A 128 -5.06 13.97 20.75
C PRO A 128 -5.36 12.92 21.82
N ALA A 129 -6.51 12.25 21.76
CA ALA A 129 -6.86 11.16 22.69
C ALA A 129 -6.06 9.88 22.43
N ASN A 130 -5.40 9.75 21.27
CA ASN A 130 -4.60 8.58 20.92
C ASN A 130 -3.11 8.85 21.21
N PRO A 131 -2.33 7.85 21.63
CA PRO A 131 -0.89 8.01 21.81
C PRO A 131 -0.21 8.41 20.50
N ASP A 132 0.71 9.37 20.52
CA ASP A 132 1.42 9.84 19.30
C ASP A 132 2.20 8.74 18.57
N THR A 133 2.52 7.66 19.29
CA THR A 133 3.20 6.48 18.77
C THR A 133 2.28 5.44 18.16
N LEU A 134 0.95 5.63 18.19
CA LEU A 134 -0.06 4.63 17.79
C LEU A 134 0.33 3.97 16.47
N TYR A 135 0.35 4.74 15.37
CA TYR A 135 0.64 4.15 14.06
C TYR A 135 2.10 3.71 13.92
N VAL A 136 3.06 4.41 14.53
CA VAL A 136 4.50 4.06 14.48
C VAL A 136 4.81 2.72 15.15
N GLY A 137 4.20 2.46 16.30
CA GLY A 137 4.30 1.18 16.99
C GLY A 137 3.74 0.03 16.14
N TYR A 138 2.59 0.24 15.49
CA TYR A 138 2.03 -0.75 14.58
C TYR A 138 2.81 -0.90 13.27
N TYR A 139 3.49 0.14 12.76
CA TYR A 139 4.36 -0.01 11.57
C TYR A 139 5.53 -0.96 11.83
N LEU A 140 6.13 -0.95 13.02
CA LEU A 140 7.19 -1.89 13.37
C LEU A 140 6.69 -3.35 13.35
N VAL A 141 5.42 -3.57 13.70
CA VAL A 141 4.78 -4.90 13.67
C VAL A 141 4.37 -5.29 12.23
N ILE A 142 4.01 -4.34 11.38
CA ILE A 142 3.52 -4.58 10.01
C ILE A 142 4.68 -4.62 8.97
N GLN A 143 5.87 -4.07 9.27
CA GLN A 143 6.98 -3.87 8.32
C GLN A 143 8.25 -4.72 8.52
N THR A 144 8.22 -5.91 9.13
CA THR A 144 9.39 -6.81 8.95
C THR A 144 9.43 -7.25 7.47
N ASN A 145 10.07 -6.61 6.47
CA ASN A 145 11.25 -5.75 6.40
C ASN A 145 11.05 -4.52 5.47
N VAL A 146 11.50 -3.32 5.86
CA VAL A 146 12.08 -2.30 4.96
C VAL A 146 13.18 -1.55 5.71
N GLY A 147 14.39 -1.54 5.14
CA GLY A 147 15.57 -0.90 5.72
C GLY A 147 15.37 0.58 6.06
N GLN A 148 15.59 0.90 7.34
CA GLN A 148 15.97 2.21 7.85
C GLN A 148 17.18 1.98 8.77
N PRO A 149 18.16 2.90 8.82
CA PRO A 149 19.37 2.73 9.61
C PRO A 149 19.02 2.67 11.10
N LYS A 150 19.77 1.84 11.83
CA LYS A 150 19.68 1.72 13.28
C LYS A 150 19.65 3.12 13.91
N ALA A 151 18.55 3.46 14.58
CA ALA A 151 18.58 4.54 15.55
C ALA A 151 19.56 4.09 16.65
N LYS A 152 20.67 4.82 16.79
CA LYS A 152 21.51 4.72 17.99
C LYS A 152 20.68 5.24 19.16
N ILE A 153 20.47 4.38 20.15
CA ILE A 153 20.24 4.79 21.54
C ILE A 153 21.57 5.28 22.07
#